data_AF-A0AB38SI34-F1
#
_entry.id   AF-A0AB38SI34-F1
#
_cell.length_a   1.000
_cell.length_b   1.000
_cell.length_c   1.000
_cell.angle_alpha   90.00
_cell.angle_beta   90.00
_cell.angle_gamma   90.00
#
_symmetry.space_group_name_H-M   'P 1'
#
loop_
_entity.id
_entity.type
_entity.pdbx_description
1 polymer ?
#
loop_
_entity_poly.entity_id
_entity_poly.type
_entity_poly.pdbx_seq_one_letter_code
_entity_poly.pdbx_strand_id
1 'polypeptide(L)'
;MSSIEQISDRIPDFAKDVRLNLTSLVADETLSPQRKYGLLLASAIATRNAALIAAIEAAASAVMTSVAIAAAKAAASVMAMNNVYYRFAHLVSNPEYKTMPPRLRMNVIGNPGVDKSDFELWSLAVSAINGCGACIDAHEKTLRAAGVDSAAIQTAVRFAAIMQSVATAIEVAGPNPSQARG
;
A
#
# COMPACT_ATOMS: atom_id res chain seq x y z
N MET A 1 8.31 -16.94 -15.58
CA MET A 1 7.80 -15.56 -15.56
C MET A 1 7.20 -15.34 -14.18
N SER A 2 7.65 -14.32 -13.44
CA SER A 2 7.11 -14.00 -12.12
C SER A 2 5.66 -13.49 -12.22
N SER A 3 4.90 -13.53 -11.12
CA SER A 3 3.53 -13.00 -11.10
C SER A 3 3.47 -11.49 -11.38
N ILE A 4 4.52 -10.74 -11.06
CA ILE A 4 4.63 -9.30 -11.34
C ILE A 4 4.95 -9.05 -12.83
N GLU A 5 5.77 -9.90 -13.46
CA GLU A 5 5.98 -9.84 -14.91
C GLU A 5 4.67 -10.05 -15.68
N GLN A 6 3.81 -10.97 -15.22
CA GLN A 6 2.48 -11.17 -15.83
C GLN A 6 1.58 -9.94 -15.71
N ILE A 7 1.71 -9.13 -14.65
CA ILE A 7 1.04 -7.83 -14.54
C ILE A 7 1.64 -6.82 -15.51
N SER A 8 2.97 -6.78 -15.64
CA SER A 8 3.67 -5.91 -16.58
C SER A 8 3.20 -6.12 -18.03
N ASP A 9 2.96 -7.37 -18.43
CA ASP A 9 2.49 -7.73 -19.78
C ASP A 9 1.05 -7.26 -20.05
N ARG A 10 0.26 -7.00 -19.00
CA ARG A 10 -1.10 -6.47 -19.11
C ARG A 10 -1.16 -4.96 -19.20
N ILE A 11 -0.03 -4.27 -18.99
CA ILE A 11 0.04 -2.81 -19.12
C ILE A 11 0.11 -2.47 -20.62
N PRO A 12 -0.84 -1.69 -21.16
CA PRO A 12 -0.88 -1.36 -22.59
C PRO A 12 0.17 -0.29 -22.96
N ASP A 13 0.38 -0.10 -24.26
CA ASP A 13 1.43 0.81 -24.76
C ASP A 13 1.17 2.28 -24.43
N PHE A 14 -0.08 2.70 -24.32
CA PHE A 14 -0.41 4.05 -23.84
C PHE A 14 0.03 4.30 -22.40
N ALA A 15 0.30 3.24 -21.62
CA ALA A 15 0.78 3.28 -20.24
C ALA A 15 2.23 2.80 -20.12
N LYS A 16 3.05 2.99 -21.17
CA LYS A 16 4.47 2.59 -21.20
C LYS A 16 5.25 3.06 -19.98
N ASP A 17 5.05 4.29 -19.52
CA ASP A 17 5.76 4.82 -18.34
C ASP A 17 5.41 4.07 -17.07
N VAL A 18 4.15 3.61 -16.92
CA VAL A 18 3.72 2.81 -15.77
C VAL A 18 4.45 1.48 -15.74
N ARG A 19 4.63 0.86 -16.91
CA ARG A 19 5.38 -0.38 -17.07
C ARG A 19 6.86 -0.22 -16.69
N LEU A 20 7.50 0.84 -17.19
CA LEU A 20 8.90 1.15 -16.86
C LEU A 20 9.08 1.40 -15.36
N ASN A 21 8.17 2.16 -14.75
CA ASN A 21 8.19 2.40 -13.31
C ASN A 21 8.00 1.10 -12.49
N LEU A 22 7.12 0.19 -12.93
CA LEU A 22 6.96 -1.12 -12.30
C LEU A 22 8.26 -1.95 -12.39
N THR A 23 8.92 -1.98 -13.55
CA THR A 23 10.21 -2.65 -13.74
C THR A 23 11.27 -2.07 -12.80
N SER A 24 11.42 -0.74 -12.77
CA SER A 24 12.38 -0.08 -11.87
C SER A 24 12.07 -0.34 -10.40
N LEU A 25 10.80 -0.31 -10.01
CA LEU A 25 10.36 -0.61 -8.64
C LEU A 25 10.72 -2.03 -8.23
N VAL A 26 10.54 -3.03 -9.10
CA VAL A 26 10.88 -4.44 -8.80
C VAL A 26 12.39 -4.62 -8.62
N ALA A 27 13.22 -3.89 -9.37
CA ALA A 27 14.67 -3.94 -9.25
C ALA A 27 15.24 -3.11 -8.08
N ASP A 28 14.46 -2.20 -7.49
CA ASP A 28 14.91 -1.30 -6.43
C ASP A 28 15.18 -2.05 -5.10
N GLU A 29 16.41 -1.98 -4.59
CA GLU A 29 16.85 -2.66 -3.36
C GLU A 29 16.97 -1.72 -2.14
N THR A 30 16.45 -0.49 -2.24
CA THR A 30 16.52 0.51 -1.15
C THR A 30 15.83 0.02 0.14
N LEU A 31 14.80 -0.82 0.00
CA LEU A 31 14.07 -1.41 1.13
C LEU A 31 14.38 -2.91 1.23
N SER A 32 14.47 -3.42 2.46
CA SER A 32 14.60 -4.86 2.69
C SER A 32 13.44 -5.64 2.04
N PRO A 33 13.62 -6.93 1.69
CA PRO A 33 12.57 -7.71 1.04
C PRO A 33 11.23 -7.69 1.79
N GLN A 34 11.23 -7.91 3.12
CA GLN A 34 10.00 -7.87 3.91
C GLN A 34 9.32 -6.50 3.85
N ARG A 35 10.11 -5.42 4.05
CA ARG A 35 9.59 -4.05 4.03
C ARG A 35 9.01 -3.69 2.67
N LYS A 36 9.72 -4.05 1.59
CA LYS A 36 9.29 -3.85 0.19
C LYS A 36 8.01 -4.63 -0.12
N TYR A 37 8.01 -5.94 0.06
CA TYR A 37 6.86 -6.76 -0.37
C TYR A 37 5.63 -6.56 0.52
N GLY A 38 5.80 -6.26 1.82
CA GLY A 38 4.70 -5.84 2.68
C GLY A 38 4.10 -4.50 2.27
N LEU A 39 4.95 -3.54 1.87
CA LEU A 39 4.53 -2.25 1.34
C LEU A 39 3.76 -2.39 0.03
N LEU A 40 4.28 -3.19 -0.91
CA LEU A 40 3.62 -3.45 -2.19
C LEU A 40 2.28 -4.16 -1.98
N LEU A 41 2.21 -5.14 -1.09
CA LEU A 41 0.97 -5.87 -0.81
C LEU A 41 -0.08 -4.96 -0.15
N ALA A 42 0.29 -4.19 0.87
CA ALA A 42 -0.61 -3.24 1.51
C ALA A 42 -1.12 -2.20 0.50
N SER A 43 -0.23 -1.68 -0.36
CA SER A 43 -0.58 -0.74 -1.42
C SER A 43 -1.51 -1.36 -2.46
N ALA A 44 -1.23 -2.58 -2.93
CA ALA A 44 -2.09 -3.31 -3.87
C ALA A 44 -3.49 -3.54 -3.31
N ILE A 45 -3.62 -3.87 -2.02
CA ILE A 45 -4.92 -4.03 -1.38
C ILE A 45 -5.69 -2.70 -1.33
N ALA A 46 -4.99 -1.58 -1.12
CA ALA A 46 -5.60 -0.25 -1.11
C ALA A 46 -6.14 0.15 -2.48
N THR A 47 -5.54 -0.32 -3.59
CA THR A 47 -6.05 -0.03 -4.95
C THR A 47 -7.36 -0.74 -5.27
N ARG A 48 -7.72 -1.80 -4.53
CA ARG A 48 -8.89 -2.67 -4.76
C ARG A 48 -8.85 -3.46 -6.07
N ASN A 49 -7.71 -3.50 -6.76
CA ASN A 49 -7.56 -4.28 -7.97
C ASN A 49 -7.24 -5.75 -7.67
N ALA A 50 -8.20 -6.65 -7.88
CA ALA A 50 -8.07 -8.07 -7.52
C ALA A 50 -6.89 -8.77 -8.21
N ALA A 51 -6.61 -8.46 -9.47
CA ALA A 51 -5.52 -9.07 -10.20
C ALA A 51 -4.14 -8.64 -9.67
N LEU A 52 -4.00 -7.35 -9.38
CA LEU A 52 -2.77 -6.82 -8.79
C LEU A 52 -2.54 -7.38 -7.38
N ILE A 53 -3.60 -7.45 -6.55
CA ILE A 53 -3.53 -8.05 -5.21
C ILE A 53 -3.01 -9.49 -5.29
N ALA A 54 -3.63 -10.31 -6.15
CA ALA A 54 -3.24 -11.72 -6.30
C ALA A 54 -1.78 -11.87 -6.75
N ALA A 55 -1.35 -11.06 -7.73
CA ALA A 55 0.02 -11.12 -8.24
C ALA A 55 1.06 -10.73 -7.18
N ILE A 56 0.80 -9.66 -6.43
CA ILE A 56 1.72 -9.18 -5.40
C ILE A 56 1.72 -10.09 -4.18
N GLU A 57 0.58 -10.65 -3.79
CA GLU A 57 0.52 -11.63 -2.70
C GLU A 57 1.30 -12.91 -3.03
N ALA A 58 1.20 -13.40 -4.27
CA ALA A 58 2.00 -14.52 -4.73
C ALA A 58 3.51 -14.23 -4.66
N ALA A 59 3.93 -13.03 -5.07
CA ALA A 59 5.33 -12.62 -4.99
C ALA A 59 5.80 -12.44 -3.53
N ALA A 60 4.98 -11.83 -2.68
CA ALA A 60 5.27 -11.67 -1.25
C ALA A 60 5.40 -13.03 -0.55
N SER A 61 4.56 -14.00 -0.90
CA SER A 61 4.58 -15.35 -0.32
C SER A 61 5.86 -16.13 -0.59
N ALA A 62 6.63 -15.75 -1.63
CA ALA A 62 7.91 -16.36 -1.93
C ALA A 62 9.05 -15.85 -1.03
N VAL A 63 8.88 -14.70 -0.35
CA VAL A 63 9.97 -14.00 0.38
C VAL A 63 9.58 -13.51 1.77
N MET A 64 8.32 -13.63 2.17
CA MET A 64 7.80 -13.20 3.47
C MET A 64 7.16 -14.37 4.23
N THR A 65 7.12 -14.25 5.55
CA THR A 65 6.38 -15.18 6.41
C THR A 65 4.87 -14.92 6.32
N SER A 66 4.06 -15.93 6.65
CA SER A 66 2.60 -15.78 6.76
C SER A 66 2.19 -14.69 7.77
N VAL A 67 2.96 -14.53 8.85
CA VAL A 67 2.76 -13.47 9.85
C VAL A 67 2.96 -12.08 9.23
N ALA A 68 4.04 -11.89 8.45
CA ALA A 68 4.31 -10.61 7.81
C ALA A 68 3.27 -10.27 6.71
N ILE A 69 2.81 -11.28 5.97
CA ILE A 69 1.72 -11.13 5.00
C ILE A 69 0.42 -10.72 5.71
N ALA A 70 0.08 -11.39 6.81
CA ALA A 70 -1.09 -11.04 7.61
C ALA A 70 -1.01 -9.61 8.16
N ALA A 71 0.19 -9.17 8.59
CA ALA A 71 0.42 -7.82 9.07
C ALA A 71 0.25 -6.76 7.96
N ALA A 72 0.74 -7.00 6.75
CA ALA A 72 0.52 -6.10 5.61
C ALA A 72 -0.97 -5.99 5.24
N LYS A 73 -1.70 -7.12 5.22
CA LYS A 73 -3.16 -7.13 5.04
C LYS A 73 -3.88 -6.38 6.15
N ALA A 74 -3.43 -6.54 7.40
CA ALA A 74 -3.98 -5.83 8.54
C ALA A 74 -3.74 -4.33 8.46
N ALA A 75 -2.54 -3.88 8.04
CA ALA A 75 -2.24 -2.47 7.80
C ALA A 75 -3.22 -1.86 6.80
N ALA A 76 -3.41 -2.49 5.63
CA ALA A 76 -4.38 -2.02 4.64
C ALA A 76 -5.83 -1.99 5.18
N SER A 77 -6.21 -3.00 5.97
CA SER A 77 -7.57 -3.13 6.51
C SER A 77 -7.88 -2.10 7.58
N VAL A 78 -6.98 -1.91 8.55
CA VAL A 78 -7.17 -0.94 9.63
C VAL A 78 -7.06 0.50 9.09
N MET A 79 -6.18 0.73 8.11
CA MET A 79 -6.10 2.04 7.46
C MET A 79 -7.32 2.38 6.62
N ALA A 80 -7.98 1.40 5.98
CA ALA A 80 -9.25 1.67 5.31
C ALA A 80 -10.31 2.25 6.27
N MET A 81 -10.37 1.75 7.50
CA MET A 81 -11.25 2.30 8.55
C MET A 81 -10.74 3.65 9.07
N ASN A 82 -9.46 3.70 9.49
CA ASN A 82 -8.88 4.86 10.12
C ASN A 82 -8.84 6.07 9.18
N ASN A 83 -8.45 5.87 7.93
CA ASN A 83 -8.33 6.94 6.97
C ASN A 83 -9.67 7.61 6.68
N VAL A 84 -10.79 6.87 6.72
CA VAL A 84 -12.13 7.47 6.59
C VAL A 84 -12.43 8.35 7.81
N TYR A 85 -12.32 7.78 9.01
CA TYR A 85 -12.69 8.47 10.24
C TYR A 85 -11.81 9.70 10.50
N TYR A 86 -10.49 9.53 10.46
CA TYR A 86 -9.55 10.60 10.78
C TYR A 86 -9.47 11.65 9.66
N ARG A 87 -9.72 11.30 8.39
CA ARG A 87 -9.86 12.31 7.34
C ARG A 87 -11.08 13.19 7.59
N PHE A 88 -12.23 12.62 7.92
CA PHE A 88 -13.42 13.38 8.28
C PHE A 88 -13.13 14.32 9.47
N ALA A 89 -12.65 13.77 10.58
CA ALA A 89 -12.38 14.55 11.80
C ALA A 89 -11.34 15.67 11.57
N HIS A 90 -10.40 15.46 10.65
CA HIS A 90 -9.39 16.46 10.29
C HIS A 90 -9.95 17.58 9.39
N LEU A 91 -10.79 17.25 8.41
CA LEU A 91 -11.31 18.19 7.42
C LEU A 91 -12.56 18.96 7.86
N VAL A 92 -13.36 18.40 8.77
CA VAL A 92 -14.59 19.04 9.24
C VAL A 92 -14.28 20.27 10.11
N SER A 93 -14.96 21.39 9.84
CA SER A 93 -14.74 22.65 10.58
C SER A 93 -15.34 22.65 11.99
N ASN A 94 -16.33 21.78 12.27
CA ASN A 94 -16.90 21.66 13.61
C ASN A 94 -15.89 20.97 14.55
N PRO A 95 -15.37 21.67 15.58
CA PRO A 95 -14.36 21.13 16.48
C PRO A 95 -14.89 20.02 17.39
N GLU A 96 -16.21 19.92 17.57
CA GLU A 96 -16.85 18.94 18.46
C GLU A 96 -16.43 17.50 18.11
N TYR A 97 -16.39 17.17 16.81
CA TYR A 97 -16.01 15.84 16.32
C TYR A 97 -14.57 15.44 16.70
N LYS A 98 -13.65 16.39 16.89
CA LYS A 98 -12.27 16.12 17.32
C LYS A 98 -12.19 15.72 18.79
N THR A 99 -13.19 16.09 19.59
CA THR A 99 -13.26 15.79 21.02
C THR A 99 -14.03 14.50 21.33
N MET A 100 -14.84 14.03 20.37
CA MET A 100 -15.63 12.81 20.55
C MET A 100 -14.72 11.56 20.53
N PRO A 101 -14.97 10.56 21.40
CA PRO A 101 -14.22 9.32 21.39
C PRO A 101 -14.53 8.53 20.11
N PRO A 102 -13.51 8.06 19.34
CA PRO A 102 -13.74 7.34 18.08
C PRO A 102 -14.51 6.03 18.23
N ARG A 103 -14.35 5.35 19.38
CA ARG A 103 -14.91 4.02 19.66
C ARG A 103 -14.53 2.95 18.60
N LEU A 104 -13.36 3.12 17.97
CA LEU A 104 -12.79 2.17 17.00
C LEU A 104 -11.70 1.32 17.66
N ARG A 105 -11.70 0.02 17.38
CA ARG A 105 -10.66 -0.91 17.86
C ARG A 105 -9.51 -0.98 16.86
N MET A 106 -8.29 -0.73 17.32
CA MET A 106 -7.09 -0.66 16.47
C MET A 106 -5.90 -1.42 17.07
N ASN A 107 -6.15 -2.49 17.82
CA ASN A 107 -5.13 -3.21 18.61
C ASN A 107 -3.94 -3.68 17.77
N VAL A 108 -4.15 -3.98 16.49
CA VAL A 108 -3.08 -4.41 15.57
C VAL A 108 -2.01 -3.35 15.35
N ILE A 109 -2.32 -2.06 15.50
CA ILE A 109 -1.32 -0.98 15.42
C ILE A 109 -0.32 -1.06 16.58
N GLY A 110 -0.80 -1.47 17.75
CA GLY A 110 0.05 -1.67 18.93
C GLY A 110 0.86 -2.96 18.86
N ASN A 111 0.27 -4.03 18.32
CA ASN A 111 0.86 -5.36 18.25
C ASN A 111 0.70 -5.96 16.83
N PRO A 112 1.50 -5.52 15.85
CA PRO A 112 1.33 -5.92 14.45
C PRO A 112 1.91 -7.30 14.11
N GLY A 113 2.67 -7.92 15.01
CA GLY A 113 3.35 -9.21 14.77
C GLY A 113 4.59 -9.11 13.88
N VAL A 114 4.99 -7.91 13.49
CA VAL A 114 6.21 -7.58 12.76
C VAL A 114 6.91 -6.39 13.43
N ASP A 115 8.07 -5.98 12.91
CA ASP A 115 8.70 -4.73 13.31
C ASP A 115 7.71 -3.56 13.14
N LYS A 116 7.62 -2.70 14.16
CA LYS A 116 6.65 -1.61 14.16
C LYS A 116 6.91 -0.63 13.01
N SER A 117 8.17 -0.36 12.68
CA SER A 117 8.51 0.56 11.60
C SER A 117 8.14 0.00 10.21
N ASP A 118 8.10 -1.32 10.03
CA ASP A 118 7.52 -1.93 8.82
C ASP A 118 6.02 -1.64 8.73
N PHE A 119 5.27 -1.92 9.81
CA PHE A 119 3.82 -1.72 9.85
C PHE A 119 3.42 -0.26 9.66
N GLU A 120 4.15 0.66 10.29
CA GLU A 120 3.94 2.11 10.15
C GLU A 120 4.20 2.58 8.71
N LEU A 121 5.23 2.05 8.05
CA LEU A 121 5.56 2.41 6.67
C LEU A 121 4.48 1.91 5.68
N TRP A 122 3.95 0.72 5.91
CA TRP A 122 2.84 0.19 5.11
C TRP A 122 1.56 0.98 5.35
N SER A 123 1.29 1.35 6.60
CA SER A 123 0.14 2.17 6.98
C SER A 123 0.20 3.58 6.38
N LEU A 124 1.40 4.17 6.34
CA LEU A 124 1.67 5.43 5.65
C LEU A 124 1.32 5.35 4.16
N ALA A 125 1.80 4.32 3.47
CA ALA A 125 1.56 4.13 2.05
C ALA A 125 0.08 3.98 1.71
N VAL A 126 -0.66 3.19 2.51
CA VAL A 126 -2.12 3.06 2.37
C VAL A 126 -2.82 4.38 2.64
N SER A 127 -2.37 5.13 3.65
CA SER A 127 -2.90 6.46 3.98
C SER A 127 -2.67 7.48 2.87
N ALA A 128 -1.55 7.39 2.15
CA ALA A 128 -1.25 8.20 0.98
C ALA A 128 -2.21 7.88 -0.18
N ILE A 129 -2.41 6.59 -0.51
CA ILE A 129 -3.37 6.14 -1.53
C ILE A 129 -4.79 6.62 -1.19
N ASN A 130 -5.19 6.46 0.08
CA ASN A 130 -6.52 6.86 0.52
C ASN A 130 -6.67 8.37 0.67
N GLY A 131 -5.58 9.15 0.78
CA GLY A 131 -5.62 10.61 0.92
C GLY A 131 -6.06 11.09 2.30
N CYS A 132 -5.50 10.54 3.39
CA CYS A 132 -5.78 10.98 4.76
C CYS A 132 -4.58 11.73 5.37
N GLY A 133 -4.58 13.06 5.30
CA GLY A 133 -3.49 13.91 5.79
C GLY A 133 -3.13 13.65 7.27
N ALA A 134 -4.13 13.53 8.14
CA ALA A 134 -3.90 13.25 9.56
C ALA A 134 -3.19 11.91 9.82
N CYS A 135 -3.52 10.86 9.06
CA CYS A 135 -2.84 9.58 9.18
C CYS A 135 -1.43 9.63 8.57
N ILE A 136 -1.26 10.35 7.45
CA ILE A 136 0.06 10.54 6.82
C ILE A 136 1.02 11.18 7.82
N ASP A 137 0.64 12.30 8.43
CA ASP A 137 1.48 13.01 9.41
C ASP A 137 1.78 12.14 10.65
N ALA A 138 0.79 11.38 11.13
CA ALA A 138 0.96 10.54 12.32
C ALA A 138 1.94 9.37 12.08
N HIS A 139 1.83 8.69 10.94
CA HIS A 139 2.71 7.59 10.58
C HIS A 139 4.12 8.10 10.25
N GLU A 140 4.25 9.21 9.51
CA GLU A 140 5.54 9.85 9.22
C GLU A 140 6.28 10.19 10.52
N LYS A 141 5.63 10.88 11.45
CA LYS A 141 6.23 11.25 12.74
C LYS A 141 6.70 10.03 13.52
N THR A 142 5.90 8.95 13.51
CA THR A 142 6.24 7.69 14.20
C THR A 142 7.45 7.01 13.55
N LEU A 143 7.52 6.99 12.23
CA LEU A 143 8.66 6.46 11.46
C LEU A 143 9.93 7.27 11.73
N ARG A 144 9.84 8.60 11.73
CA ARG A 144 10.96 9.49 12.05
C ARG A 144 11.46 9.29 13.47
N ALA A 145 10.56 9.15 14.43
CA ALA A 145 10.92 8.86 15.82
C ALA A 145 11.60 7.49 15.99
N ALA A 146 11.27 6.52 15.11
CA ALA A 146 11.91 5.22 15.04
C ALA A 146 13.22 5.21 14.22
N GLY A 147 13.68 6.38 13.75
CA GLY A 147 14.94 6.51 13.01
C GLY A 147 14.86 6.16 11.52
N VAL A 148 13.67 5.96 10.96
CA VAL A 148 13.51 5.75 9.51
C VAL A 148 13.78 7.06 8.78
N ASP A 149 14.68 7.02 7.79
CA ASP A 149 15.05 8.21 7.05
C ASP A 149 13.94 8.71 6.09
N SER A 150 14.02 9.96 5.66
CA SER A 150 12.99 10.57 4.81
C SER A 150 13.06 10.03 3.38
N ALA A 151 14.19 9.49 2.95
CA ALA A 151 14.35 8.90 1.62
C ALA A 151 13.63 7.54 1.54
N ALA A 152 13.67 6.72 2.59
CA ALA A 152 12.92 5.48 2.72
C ALA A 152 11.41 5.76 2.80
N ILE A 153 11.00 6.80 3.53
CA ILE A 153 9.60 7.26 3.60
C ILE A 153 9.12 7.73 2.22
N GLN A 154 9.90 8.57 1.54
CA GLN A 154 9.58 9.05 0.20
C GLN A 154 9.53 7.89 -0.81
N THR A 155 10.45 6.92 -0.70
CA THR A 155 10.47 5.71 -1.53
C THR A 155 9.19 4.91 -1.33
N ALA A 156 8.70 4.79 -0.08
CA ALA A 156 7.47 4.08 0.19
C ALA A 156 6.25 4.74 -0.48
N VAL A 157 6.14 6.07 -0.41
CA VAL A 157 5.07 6.82 -1.07
C VAL A 157 5.19 6.74 -2.60
N ARG A 158 6.41 6.79 -3.15
CA ARG A 158 6.67 6.58 -4.59
C ARG A 158 6.17 5.20 -5.04
N PHE A 159 6.45 4.14 -4.28
CA PHE A 159 5.97 2.80 -4.60
C PHE A 159 4.45 2.71 -4.52
N ALA A 160 3.83 3.31 -3.51
CA ALA A 160 2.38 3.37 -3.38
C ALA A 160 1.72 4.04 -4.62
N ALA A 161 2.30 5.15 -5.09
CA ALA A 161 1.85 5.85 -6.30
C ALA A 161 1.99 4.98 -7.56
N ILE A 162 3.10 4.27 -7.72
CA ILE A 162 3.30 3.33 -8.84
C ILE A 162 2.25 2.20 -8.78
N MET A 163 1.98 1.63 -7.61
CA MET A 163 0.98 0.58 -7.45
C MET A 163 -0.43 1.05 -7.82
N GLN A 164 -0.80 2.26 -7.40
CA GLN A 164 -2.08 2.88 -7.81
C GLN A 164 -2.15 3.10 -9.33
N SER A 165 -1.05 3.51 -9.94
CA SER A 165 -0.97 3.71 -11.40
C SER A 165 -1.06 2.40 -12.17
N VAL A 166 -0.37 1.34 -11.70
CA VAL A 166 -0.44 -0.02 -12.27
C VAL A 166 -1.87 -0.55 -12.22
N ALA A 167 -2.54 -0.44 -11.07
CA ALA A 167 -3.94 -0.85 -10.91
C ALA A 167 -4.85 -0.15 -11.92
N THR A 168 -4.71 1.17 -12.05
CA THR A 168 -5.47 1.96 -13.01
C THR A 168 -5.18 1.51 -14.45
N ALA A 169 -3.91 1.35 -14.83
CA ALA A 169 -3.49 0.97 -16.18
C ALA A 169 -4.08 -0.37 -16.63
N ILE A 170 -4.10 -1.37 -15.74
CA ILE A 170 -4.66 -2.69 -16.07
C ILE A 170 -6.19 -2.71 -16.08
N GLU A 171 -6.86 -1.80 -15.36
CA GLU A 171 -8.33 -1.65 -15.41
C GLU A 171 -8.76 -1.00 -16.71
N VAL A 172 -8.10 0.09 -17.10
CA VAL A 172 -8.46 0.81 -18.34
C VAL A 172 -8.11 0.02 -19.60
N ALA A 173 -7.18 -0.95 -19.51
CA ALA A 173 -6.90 -1.90 -20.58
C ALA A 173 -8.09 -2.84 -20.88
N GLY A 174 -9.02 -3.01 -19.92
CA GLY A 174 -10.12 -3.95 -20.01
C GLY A 174 -9.71 -5.41 -19.79
N PRO A 175 -10.67 -6.36 -19.85
CA PRO A 175 -10.36 -7.78 -19.78
C PRO A 175 -9.46 -8.18 -20.94
N ASN A 176 -8.45 -9.00 -20.65
CA ASN A 176 -7.49 -9.47 -21.65
C ASN A 176 -8.27 -10.16 -22.78
N PRO A 177 -8.07 -9.83 -24.07
CA PRO A 177 -8.84 -10.45 -25.16
C PRO A 177 -8.75 -11.98 -25.20
N SER A 178 -7.70 -12.55 -24.59
CA SER A 178 -7.49 -13.99 -24.40
C SER A 178 -8.42 -14.63 -23.36
N GLN A 179 -9.07 -13.85 -22.49
CA GLN A 179 -10.05 -14.30 -21.49
C GLN A 179 -11.51 -14.09 -21.93
N ALA A 180 -11.74 -13.40 -23.05
CA ALA A 180 -13.07 -13.15 -23.61
C ALA A 180 -13.58 -14.30 -24.53
N ARG A 181 -12.82 -15.40 -24.64
CA ARG A 181 -13.18 -16.61 -25.41
C ARG A 181 -13.30 -17.81 -24.46
N GLY A 182 -14.25 -17.75 -23.54
CA GLY A 182 -14.62 -18.84 -22.63
C GLY A 182 -16.12 -18.98 -22.58
#